data_AF-A0A8T5DXS7-F1
#
_entry.id   AF-A0A8T5DXS7-F1
#
_cell.length_a   1.000
_cell.length_b   1.000
_cell.length_c   1.000
_cell.angle_alpha   90.00
_cell.angle_beta   90.00
_cell.angle_gamma   90.00
#
_symmetry.space_group_name_H-M   'P 1'
#
loop_
_entity.id
_entity.type
_entity.pdbx_description
1 polymer ?
#
loop_
_entity_poly.entity_id
_entity_poly.type
_entity_poly.pdbx_seq_one_letter_code
_entity_poly.pdbx_strand_id
1 'polypeptide(L)'
;MKSRIIVVSIILTLLLATSSGVANPGGKGDSNRDFTCGGSCHGDPSLSSPSPAEIQIDMKSTAFSGTATEVSISVSGMELSNNDLIGIFLLGSKNGNNDHPEDYGWQIIQDPNGGTSNYVEIVSSENTVTVSWVLLAPMEEGQKEIFASIQHGSMYNHDNKAFIGETDGFIVNIEPIPENYPTLEEGWVSPDERVSGDSSAIIIRTVNTDSLSVLWRLPGESQSHEASVEMISDQEWEVSIPATLGDTRIEYQIISSMGEFSNQMPWLSIGTSDPYFDGTSLGAKLQSFSIIMIIFGFMLSLQTWFSPRGVSNLVDNTNEVEETISQQNNDYWSRLIKSDENPGWLWDPVEKEWVADPDLSRGEQ
;
A
#
# COMPACT_ATOMS: atom_id res chain seq x y z
N MET A 1 4.86 35.83 16.56
CA MET A 1 4.59 34.75 17.55
C MET A 1 3.33 33.94 17.24
N LYS A 2 2.18 34.56 16.95
CA LYS A 2 0.93 33.85 16.65
C LYS A 2 1.02 32.80 15.53
N SER A 3 1.69 33.11 14.41
CA SER A 3 1.83 32.14 13.30
C SER A 3 2.72 30.93 13.65
N ARG A 4 3.76 31.12 14.48
CA ARG A 4 4.64 30.02 14.92
C ARG A 4 3.92 29.05 15.85
N ILE A 5 3.05 29.57 16.72
CA ILE A 5 2.20 28.76 17.61
C ILE A 5 1.21 27.94 16.78
N ILE A 6 0.58 28.54 15.77
CA ILE A 6 -0.36 27.84 14.87
C ILE A 6 0.34 26.71 14.12
N VAL A 7 1.53 26.96 13.55
CA VAL A 7 2.30 25.94 12.83
C VAL A 7 2.73 24.79 13.75
N VAL A 8 3.20 25.09 14.97
CA VAL A 8 3.60 24.07 15.95
C VAL A 8 2.39 23.25 16.42
N SER A 9 1.23 23.88 16.64
CA SER A 9 0.00 23.18 16.98
C SER A 9 -0.47 22.27 15.83
N ILE A 10 -0.39 22.71 14.58
CA ILE A 10 -0.73 21.87 13.42
C ILE A 10 0.18 20.65 13.34
N ILE A 11 1.50 20.85 13.47
CA ILE A 11 2.49 19.74 13.47
C ILE A 11 2.24 18.78 14.63
N LEU A 12 1.97 19.29 15.84
CA LEU A 12 1.66 18.45 17.00
C LEU A 12 0.35 17.67 16.82
N THR A 13 -0.66 18.28 16.18
CA THR A 13 -1.93 17.59 15.88
C THR A 13 -1.72 16.49 14.84
N LEU A 14 -0.89 16.73 13.81
CA LEU A 14 -0.51 15.72 12.82
C LEU A 14 0.33 14.58 13.42
N LEU A 15 1.22 14.89 14.37
CA LEU A 15 2.04 13.89 15.09
C LEU A 15 1.22 13.09 16.11
N LEU A 16 0.21 13.68 16.74
CA LEU A 16 -0.71 12.97 17.64
C LEU A 16 -1.81 12.21 16.89
N ALA A 17 -2.04 12.54 15.62
CA ALA A 17 -2.90 11.78 14.71
C ALA A 17 -2.19 10.53 14.13
N THR A 18 -0.94 10.23 14.52
CA THR A 18 -0.38 8.90 14.25
C THR A 18 -1.12 7.90 15.12
N SER A 19 -1.95 7.07 14.52
CA SER A 19 -2.55 5.92 15.17
C SER A 19 -1.46 5.10 15.85
N SER A 20 -1.48 5.02 17.18
CA SER A 20 -0.77 4.00 17.93
C SER A 20 -1.16 2.64 17.36
N GLY A 21 -0.17 1.82 17.02
CA GLY A 21 -0.36 0.50 16.44
C GLY A 21 -1.36 -0.33 17.26
N VAL A 22 -2.59 -0.34 16.78
CA VAL A 22 -3.55 -1.39 17.07
C VAL A 22 -2.94 -2.68 16.53
N ALA A 23 -3.02 -3.76 17.31
CA ALA A 23 -3.12 -5.09 16.72
C ALA A 23 -4.26 -5.00 15.70
N ASN A 24 -3.92 -4.89 14.41
CA ASN A 24 -4.87 -4.48 13.40
C ASN A 24 -5.96 -5.56 13.24
N PRO A 25 -7.23 -5.18 13.07
CA PRO A 25 -8.24 -6.03 12.44
C PRO A 25 -7.99 -6.22 10.93
N GLY A 26 -6.81 -5.84 10.44
CA GLY A 26 -6.32 -6.05 9.08
C GLY A 26 -5.29 -7.16 9.11
N GLY A 27 -5.38 -8.05 8.14
CA GLY A 27 -4.56 -9.24 8.09
C GLY A 27 -3.06 -8.98 7.92
N LYS A 28 -2.32 -10.07 7.96
CA LYS A 28 -0.87 -10.19 7.90
C LYS A 28 -0.33 -10.22 6.46
N GLY A 29 -1.20 -10.27 5.46
CA GLY A 29 -0.86 -10.53 4.05
C GLY A 29 -0.38 -11.96 3.81
N ASP A 30 -0.43 -12.38 2.55
CA ASP A 30 0.04 -13.68 2.07
C ASP A 30 1.51 -13.89 2.38
N SER A 31 1.88 -15.12 2.76
CA SER A 31 3.25 -15.46 3.12
C SER A 31 3.42 -16.96 3.33
N ASN A 32 4.66 -17.44 3.28
CA ASN A 32 4.97 -18.78 3.75
C ASN A 32 5.22 -18.76 5.28
N ARG A 33 4.36 -19.42 6.07
CA ARG A 33 4.35 -19.31 7.54
C ARG A 33 3.94 -20.61 8.23
N ASP A 34 4.62 -20.90 9.33
CA ASP A 34 4.17 -21.88 10.30
C ASP A 34 2.86 -21.42 10.94
N PHE A 35 1.99 -22.35 11.32
CA PHE A 35 0.71 -21.99 11.93
C PHE A 35 0.90 -21.26 13.29
N THR A 36 1.77 -21.76 14.17
CA THR A 36 2.12 -21.10 15.44
C THR A 36 3.41 -20.28 15.29
N CYS A 37 3.27 -19.03 14.84
CA CYS A 37 4.40 -18.08 14.71
C CYS A 37 4.94 -17.53 16.05
N GLY A 38 5.19 -18.37 17.06
CA GLY A 38 5.98 -18.02 18.27
C GLY A 38 5.59 -16.73 18.99
N GLY A 39 4.29 -16.39 19.05
CA GLY A 39 3.76 -15.21 19.76
C GLY A 39 3.75 -13.88 18.98
N SER A 40 4.06 -13.87 17.67
CA SER A 40 4.01 -12.64 16.85
C SER A 40 2.79 -12.55 15.92
N CYS A 41 2.14 -13.68 15.65
CA CYS A 41 0.84 -13.72 14.95
C CYS A 41 -0.26 -13.96 15.98
N HIS A 42 -1.46 -13.43 15.73
CA HIS A 42 -2.59 -13.39 16.66
C HIS A 42 -3.22 -14.77 16.97
N GLY A 43 -2.49 -15.87 16.79
CA GLY A 43 -2.93 -17.24 17.01
C GLY A 43 -2.11 -17.99 18.05
N ASP A 44 -1.55 -17.31 19.07
CA ASP A 44 -1.13 -18.05 20.27
C ASP A 44 -2.35 -18.85 20.77
N PRO A 45 -2.29 -20.19 20.85
CA PRO A 45 -3.43 -21.01 21.27
C PRO A 45 -4.00 -20.61 22.64
N SER A 46 -3.20 -19.94 23.48
CA SER A 46 -3.64 -19.40 24.78
C SER A 46 -4.41 -18.07 24.67
N LEU A 47 -4.39 -17.43 23.50
CA LEU A 47 -5.03 -16.15 23.18
C LEU A 47 -6.01 -16.24 22.00
N SER A 48 -6.34 -17.44 21.53
CA SER A 48 -7.35 -17.67 20.50
C SER A 48 -8.66 -18.22 21.06
N SER A 49 -9.68 -18.24 20.21
CA SER A 49 -10.98 -18.87 20.43
C SER A 49 -11.27 -19.85 19.29
N PRO A 50 -12.04 -20.93 19.52
CA PRO A 50 -12.45 -21.82 18.45
C PRO A 50 -13.42 -21.10 17.51
N SER A 51 -13.21 -21.24 16.21
CA SER A 51 -14.12 -20.78 15.16
C SER A 51 -15.31 -21.72 15.03
N PRO A 52 -16.54 -21.21 14.80
CA PRO A 52 -17.69 -22.03 14.46
C PRO A 52 -17.70 -22.49 12.99
N ALA A 53 -16.72 -22.07 12.19
CA ALA A 53 -16.68 -22.34 10.76
C ALA A 53 -16.52 -23.83 10.44
N GLU A 54 -17.15 -24.25 9.34
CA GLU A 54 -16.94 -25.56 8.74
C GLU A 54 -15.93 -25.42 7.60
N ILE A 55 -14.86 -26.23 7.67
CA ILE A 55 -13.78 -26.26 6.67
C ILE A 55 -13.84 -27.60 5.96
N GLN A 56 -13.96 -27.57 4.65
CA GLN A 56 -13.97 -28.74 3.79
C GLN A 56 -12.77 -28.71 2.84
N ILE A 57 -12.04 -29.82 2.78
CA ILE A 57 -10.97 -30.05 1.80
C ILE A 57 -11.55 -30.91 0.68
N ASP A 58 -11.41 -30.45 -0.56
CA ASP A 58 -11.72 -31.20 -1.77
C ASP A 58 -10.42 -31.42 -2.57
N MET A 59 -10.05 -32.68 -2.68
CA MET A 59 -8.81 -33.14 -3.32
C MET A 59 -8.98 -34.60 -3.74
N LYS A 60 -8.27 -35.04 -4.77
CA LYS A 60 -8.19 -36.47 -5.11
C LYS A 60 -7.47 -37.23 -4.01
N SER A 61 -8.03 -38.37 -3.58
CA SER A 61 -7.41 -39.24 -2.57
C SER A 61 -6.22 -40.05 -3.09
N THR A 62 -5.91 -39.95 -4.39
CA THR A 62 -4.74 -40.56 -5.02
C THR A 62 -4.04 -39.53 -5.90
N ALA A 63 -2.71 -39.57 -5.90
CA ALA A 63 -1.86 -38.77 -6.79
C ALA A 63 -0.62 -39.59 -7.16
N PHE A 64 -0.06 -39.34 -8.33
CA PHE A 64 1.23 -39.94 -8.68
C PHE A 64 2.36 -39.06 -8.15
N SER A 65 3.42 -39.71 -7.65
CA SER A 65 4.63 -39.06 -7.17
C SER A 65 5.10 -37.97 -8.14
N GLY A 66 5.32 -36.74 -7.66
CA GLY A 66 5.82 -35.63 -8.49
C GLY A 66 4.86 -35.02 -9.49
N THR A 67 3.60 -35.46 -9.54
CA THR A 67 2.61 -34.86 -10.46
C THR A 67 1.84 -33.72 -9.80
N ALA A 68 1.36 -32.78 -10.62
CA ALA A 68 0.55 -31.67 -10.15
C ALA A 68 -0.84 -32.14 -9.72
N THR A 69 -1.31 -31.69 -8.56
CA THR A 69 -2.64 -31.95 -8.01
C THR A 69 -3.23 -30.69 -7.39
N GLU A 70 -4.55 -30.60 -7.36
CA GLU A 70 -5.28 -29.46 -6.83
C GLU A 70 -5.85 -29.80 -5.46
N VAL A 71 -5.71 -28.88 -4.51
CA VAL A 71 -6.43 -28.90 -3.25
C VAL A 71 -7.30 -27.67 -3.15
N SER A 72 -8.61 -27.89 -3.03
CA SER A 72 -9.59 -26.82 -2.86
C SER A 72 -10.07 -26.81 -1.41
N ILE A 73 -9.99 -25.66 -0.75
CA ILE A 73 -10.48 -25.46 0.62
C ILE A 73 -11.71 -24.58 0.55
N SER A 74 -12.83 -25.10 1.05
CA SER A 74 -14.08 -24.36 1.20
C SER A 74 -14.35 -24.11 2.68
N VAL A 75 -14.59 -22.86 3.04
CA VAL A 75 -14.89 -22.43 4.42
C VAL A 75 -16.26 -21.79 4.44
N SER A 76 -17.09 -22.16 5.41
CA SER A 76 -18.44 -21.61 5.59
C SER A 76 -18.81 -21.46 7.06
N GLY A 77 -19.90 -20.73 7.34
CA GLY A 77 -20.39 -20.56 8.72
C GLY A 77 -19.50 -19.68 9.60
N MET A 78 -18.68 -18.82 8.97
CA MET A 78 -17.79 -17.90 9.68
C MET A 78 -18.56 -16.72 10.29
N GLU A 79 -18.11 -16.25 11.45
CA GLU A 79 -18.52 -14.97 12.02
C GLU A 79 -17.38 -13.96 11.84
N LEU A 80 -17.37 -13.25 10.71
CA LEU A 80 -16.28 -12.35 10.34
C LEU A 80 -16.37 -10.98 11.05
N SER A 81 -15.24 -10.27 11.03
CA SER A 81 -15.17 -8.85 11.43
C SER A 81 -15.64 -7.94 10.29
N ASN A 82 -15.79 -6.63 10.53
CA ASN A 82 -16.20 -5.66 9.51
C ASN A 82 -15.27 -5.55 8.28
N ASN A 83 -14.08 -6.15 8.34
CA ASN A 83 -13.15 -6.19 7.21
C ASN A 83 -13.35 -7.43 6.35
N ASP A 84 -14.26 -8.34 6.73
CA ASP A 84 -14.63 -9.56 6.01
C ASP A 84 -13.43 -10.46 5.66
N LEU A 85 -12.33 -10.31 6.41
CA LEU A 85 -11.07 -10.95 6.12
C LEU A 85 -10.92 -12.29 6.85
N ILE A 86 -10.52 -13.30 6.10
CA ILE A 86 -10.11 -14.61 6.59
C ILE A 86 -8.71 -14.91 6.07
N GLY A 87 -7.85 -15.43 6.95
CA GLY A 87 -6.61 -16.09 6.58
C GLY A 87 -6.80 -17.59 6.49
N ILE A 88 -6.32 -18.22 5.43
CA ILE A 88 -6.42 -19.67 5.19
C ILE A 88 -5.00 -20.23 5.05
N PHE A 89 -4.69 -21.25 5.84
CA PHE A 89 -3.45 -22.02 5.79
C PHE A 89 -3.69 -23.36 5.12
N LEU A 90 -2.75 -23.74 4.27
CA LEU A 90 -2.48 -25.10 3.86
C LEU A 90 -1.28 -25.62 4.65
N LEU A 91 -1.42 -26.77 5.31
CA LEU A 91 -0.43 -27.31 6.23
C LEU A 91 -0.13 -28.79 5.95
N GLY A 92 1.10 -29.21 6.24
CA GLY A 92 1.53 -30.61 6.23
C GLY A 92 1.33 -31.34 7.57
N SER A 93 1.12 -30.60 8.67
CA SER A 93 0.80 -31.18 9.98
C SER A 93 0.02 -30.21 10.88
N LYS A 94 -0.37 -30.68 12.08
CA LYS A 94 -0.97 -29.85 13.16
C LYS A 94 0.02 -29.49 14.27
N ASN A 95 1.32 -29.63 14.04
CA ASN A 95 2.32 -29.43 15.10
C ASN A 95 2.42 -27.97 15.54
N GLY A 96 2.00 -27.03 14.70
CA GLY A 96 2.12 -25.60 14.92
C GLY A 96 3.47 -25.04 14.46
N ASN A 97 4.51 -25.86 14.35
CA ASN A 97 5.84 -25.47 13.89
C ASN A 97 6.41 -26.55 12.97
N ASN A 98 7.16 -26.11 11.95
CA ASN A 98 7.57 -26.97 10.84
C ASN A 98 6.35 -27.73 10.30
N ASP A 99 5.27 -26.99 10.06
CA ASP A 99 4.01 -27.51 9.55
C ASP A 99 3.73 -27.05 8.11
N HIS A 100 4.75 -26.49 7.45
CA HIS A 100 4.69 -26.19 6.03
C HIS A 100 4.43 -27.47 5.23
N PRO A 101 3.63 -27.40 4.15
CA PRO A 101 3.48 -28.55 3.24
C PRO A 101 4.83 -29.09 2.73
N GLU A 102 5.81 -28.20 2.52
CA GLU A 102 7.16 -28.51 2.03
C GLU A 102 7.96 -29.39 2.99
N ASP A 103 7.78 -29.23 4.31
CA ASP A 103 8.42 -30.09 5.32
C ASP A 103 7.95 -31.55 5.23
N TYR A 104 6.80 -31.77 4.60
CA TYR A 104 6.18 -33.08 4.39
C TYR A 104 6.22 -33.53 2.92
N GLY A 105 7.01 -32.83 2.10
CA GLY A 105 7.31 -33.18 0.71
C GLY A 105 6.32 -32.64 -0.32
N TRP A 106 5.28 -31.92 0.10
CA TRP A 106 4.38 -31.23 -0.83
C TRP A 106 5.00 -29.91 -1.26
N GLN A 107 5.03 -29.62 -2.56
CA GLN A 107 5.53 -28.32 -3.03
C GLN A 107 4.38 -27.49 -3.58
N ILE A 108 4.22 -26.24 -3.10
CA ILE A 108 3.24 -25.32 -3.65
C ILE A 108 3.77 -24.77 -4.98
N ILE A 109 3.08 -25.09 -6.07
CA ILE A 109 3.33 -24.48 -7.39
C ILE A 109 2.61 -23.15 -7.47
N GLN A 110 1.38 -23.10 -6.95
CA GLN A 110 0.57 -21.90 -7.00
C GLN A 110 -0.42 -21.83 -5.83
N ASP A 111 -0.51 -20.66 -5.22
CA ASP A 111 -1.52 -20.29 -4.24
C ASP A 111 -2.73 -19.61 -4.90
N PRO A 112 -3.86 -19.43 -4.17
CA PRO A 112 -5.08 -18.82 -4.71
C PRO A 112 -4.90 -17.42 -5.30
N ASN A 113 -3.88 -16.68 -4.86
CA ASN A 113 -3.56 -15.33 -5.30
C ASN A 113 -2.42 -15.32 -6.34
N GLY A 114 -1.96 -16.48 -6.81
CA GLY A 114 -0.92 -16.63 -7.83
C GLY A 114 0.51 -16.71 -7.36
N GLY A 115 0.75 -16.57 -6.06
CA GLY A 115 2.07 -16.75 -5.48
C GLY A 115 2.34 -18.21 -5.16
N THR A 116 3.24 -18.46 -4.22
CA THR A 116 3.59 -19.81 -3.73
C THR A 116 3.44 -19.93 -2.22
N SER A 117 2.55 -19.14 -1.62
CA SER A 117 2.39 -19.05 -0.17
C SER A 117 1.49 -20.17 0.37
N ASN A 118 1.85 -20.77 1.51
CA ASN A 118 0.96 -21.69 2.21
C ASN A 118 -0.14 -20.97 3.01
N TYR A 119 0.01 -19.66 3.25
CA TYR A 119 -0.97 -18.81 3.89
C TYR A 119 -1.42 -17.70 2.94
N VAL A 120 -2.73 -17.57 2.75
CA VAL A 120 -3.33 -16.48 1.98
C VAL A 120 -4.46 -15.79 2.74
N GLU A 121 -4.68 -14.52 2.43
CA GLU A 121 -5.77 -13.73 2.98
C GLU A 121 -6.79 -13.36 1.92
N ILE A 122 -8.06 -13.58 2.27
CA ILE A 122 -9.16 -13.35 1.35
C ILE A 122 -10.28 -12.61 2.06
N VAL A 123 -10.87 -11.68 1.31
CA VAL A 123 -12.10 -10.98 1.71
C VAL A 123 -13.28 -11.83 1.26
N SER A 124 -14.09 -12.31 2.21
CA SER A 124 -15.29 -13.11 1.97
C SER A 124 -16.54 -12.25 2.13
N SER A 125 -17.23 -11.95 1.04
CA SER A 125 -18.42 -11.10 1.07
C SER A 125 -19.69 -11.79 1.60
N GLU A 126 -19.69 -13.12 1.71
CA GLU A 126 -20.88 -13.91 2.08
C GLU A 126 -20.64 -14.92 3.21
N ASN A 127 -19.58 -14.73 4.01
CA ASN A 127 -19.13 -15.70 5.03
C ASN A 127 -18.87 -17.12 4.47
N THR A 128 -18.67 -17.21 3.16
CA THR A 128 -18.28 -18.41 2.44
C THR A 128 -17.12 -18.05 1.52
N VAL A 129 -16.15 -18.94 1.42
CA VAL A 129 -15.00 -18.76 0.53
C VAL A 129 -14.51 -20.12 0.06
N THR A 130 -14.16 -20.21 -1.22
CA THR A 130 -13.50 -21.37 -1.80
C THR A 130 -12.23 -20.92 -2.47
N VAL A 131 -11.14 -21.60 -2.17
CA VAL A 131 -9.79 -21.29 -2.64
C VAL A 131 -9.08 -22.56 -3.06
N SER A 132 -8.13 -22.45 -3.98
CA SER A 132 -7.43 -23.61 -4.50
C SER A 132 -5.92 -23.38 -4.55
N TRP A 133 -5.16 -24.35 -4.08
CA TRP A 133 -3.72 -24.45 -4.30
C TRP A 133 -3.44 -25.53 -5.33
N VAL A 134 -2.42 -25.31 -6.14
CA VAL A 134 -1.82 -26.33 -7.00
C VAL A 134 -0.51 -26.78 -6.40
N LEU A 135 -0.38 -28.09 -6.17
CA LEU A 135 0.76 -28.70 -5.50
C LEU A 135 1.45 -29.72 -6.40
N LEU A 136 2.75 -29.92 -6.24
CA LEU A 136 3.40 -31.17 -6.63
C LEU A 136 3.25 -32.19 -5.50
N ALA A 137 2.79 -33.39 -5.86
CA ALA A 137 2.76 -34.52 -4.97
C ALA A 137 4.18 -34.94 -4.52
N PRO A 138 4.35 -35.41 -3.27
CA PRO A 138 5.65 -35.83 -2.77
C PRO A 138 6.32 -36.90 -3.63
N MET A 139 7.65 -36.88 -3.66
CA MET A 139 8.45 -37.90 -4.33
C MET A 139 8.34 -39.28 -3.65
N GLU A 140 8.17 -39.27 -2.33
CA GLU A 140 8.06 -40.48 -1.52
C GLU A 140 6.64 -41.06 -1.60
N GLU A 141 6.56 -42.32 -2.04
CA GLU A 141 5.32 -43.09 -2.12
C GLU A 141 4.70 -43.38 -0.75
N GLY A 142 3.39 -43.64 -0.73
CA GLY A 142 2.63 -44.00 0.46
C GLY A 142 1.62 -42.95 0.90
N GLN A 143 1.10 -43.09 2.11
CA GLN A 143 0.08 -42.18 2.64
C GLN A 143 0.71 -40.88 3.13
N LYS A 144 0.18 -39.77 2.63
CA LYS A 144 0.54 -38.41 3.03
C LYS A 144 -0.74 -37.69 3.47
N GLU A 145 -0.59 -36.72 4.37
CA GLU A 145 -1.71 -35.95 4.88
C GLU A 145 -1.57 -34.49 4.47
N ILE A 146 -2.72 -33.84 4.30
CA ILE A 146 -2.85 -32.40 4.15
C ILE A 146 -3.89 -31.90 5.16
N PHE A 147 -3.63 -30.73 5.72
CA PHE A 147 -4.51 -30.06 6.66
C PHE A 147 -4.82 -28.66 6.16
N ALA A 148 -5.97 -28.14 6.57
CA ALA A 148 -6.32 -26.74 6.40
C ALA A 148 -6.61 -26.12 7.76
N SER A 149 -6.18 -24.89 7.93
CA SER A 149 -6.49 -24.08 9.11
C SER A 149 -6.93 -22.70 8.69
N ILE A 150 -7.78 -22.07 9.50
CA ILE A 150 -8.26 -20.71 9.25
C ILE A 150 -8.00 -19.83 10.46
N GLN A 151 -7.84 -18.54 10.19
CA GLN A 151 -7.88 -17.50 11.21
C GLN A 151 -8.73 -16.33 10.75
N HIS A 152 -9.64 -15.87 11.60
CA HIS A 152 -10.43 -14.68 11.31
C HIS A 152 -10.75 -13.89 12.59
N GLY A 153 -11.12 -12.62 12.41
CA GLY A 153 -11.73 -11.81 13.47
C GLY A 153 -13.25 -12.03 13.51
N SER A 154 -13.91 -11.48 14.53
CA SER A 154 -15.38 -11.42 14.62
C SER A 154 -15.85 -10.00 14.93
N MET A 155 -17.04 -9.64 14.48
CA MET A 155 -17.69 -8.35 14.78
C MET A 155 -17.86 -8.15 16.30
N TYR A 156 -18.18 -9.21 17.03
CA TYR A 156 -18.39 -9.19 18.48
C TYR A 156 -17.20 -9.84 19.22
N ASN A 157 -16.03 -9.20 19.14
CA ASN A 157 -14.80 -9.71 19.71
C ASN A 157 -14.32 -8.91 20.94
N HIS A 158 -15.09 -8.98 22.04
CA HIS A 158 -14.79 -8.22 23.27
C HIS A 158 -13.45 -8.60 23.92
N ASP A 159 -13.03 -9.85 23.75
CA ASP A 159 -11.78 -10.38 24.32
C ASP A 159 -10.58 -10.17 23.41
N ASN A 160 -10.78 -9.56 22.23
CA ASN A 160 -9.75 -9.28 21.23
C ASN A 160 -8.93 -10.53 20.83
N LYS A 161 -9.61 -11.66 20.65
CA LYS A 161 -9.03 -12.96 20.29
C LYS A 161 -9.21 -13.26 18.80
N ALA A 162 -8.27 -13.98 18.20
CA ALA A 162 -8.49 -14.56 16.87
C ALA A 162 -9.34 -15.83 17.00
N PHE A 163 -10.22 -16.04 16.02
CA PHE A 163 -10.99 -17.27 15.89
C PHE A 163 -10.26 -18.22 14.94
N ILE A 164 -10.06 -19.45 15.40
CA ILE A 164 -9.26 -20.47 14.70
C ILE A 164 -10.09 -21.72 14.48
N GLY A 165 -10.03 -22.27 13.28
CA GLY A 165 -10.57 -23.60 12.95
C GLY A 165 -9.53 -24.42 12.22
N GLU A 166 -9.52 -25.74 12.44
CA GLU A 166 -8.59 -26.68 11.81
C GLU A 166 -9.35 -27.92 11.34
N THR A 167 -9.02 -28.45 10.17
CA THR A 167 -9.57 -29.71 9.67
C THR A 167 -8.89 -30.91 10.32
N ASP A 168 -9.48 -32.09 10.22
CA ASP A 168 -8.71 -33.33 10.32
C ASP A 168 -7.84 -33.55 9.06
N GLY A 169 -6.91 -34.50 9.14
CA GLY A 169 -5.98 -34.79 8.04
C GLY A 169 -6.71 -35.42 6.87
N PHE A 170 -6.58 -34.80 5.69
CA PHE A 170 -7.00 -35.40 4.43
C PHE A 170 -5.90 -36.32 3.92
N ILE A 171 -6.20 -37.63 3.83
CA ILE A 171 -5.23 -38.64 3.43
C ILE A 171 -5.20 -38.77 1.91
N VAL A 172 -4.00 -38.62 1.34
CA VAL A 172 -3.69 -38.85 -0.07
C VAL A 172 -2.75 -40.03 -0.19
N ASN A 173 -3.08 -40.99 -1.04
CA ASN A 173 -2.20 -42.09 -1.39
C ASN A 173 -1.31 -41.69 -2.58
N ILE A 174 0.00 -41.61 -2.33
CA ILE A 174 0.99 -41.32 -3.35
C ILE A 174 1.44 -42.63 -4.00
N GLU A 175 1.17 -42.75 -5.28
CA GLU A 175 1.48 -43.93 -6.09
C GLU A 175 2.67 -43.66 -7.02
N PRO A 176 3.42 -44.71 -7.42
CA PRO A 176 4.45 -44.56 -8.45
C PRO A 176 3.83 -44.11 -9.78
N ILE A 177 4.54 -43.23 -10.50
CA ILE A 177 4.14 -42.83 -11.85
C ILE A 177 4.18 -44.07 -12.77
N PRO A 178 3.10 -44.38 -13.50
CA PRO A 178 3.11 -45.45 -14.50
C PRO A 178 4.14 -45.19 -15.60
N GLU A 179 4.73 -46.25 -16.16
CA GLU A 179 5.60 -46.13 -17.32
C GLU A 179 4.86 -45.47 -18.50
N ASN A 180 5.48 -44.48 -19.13
CA ASN A 180 4.90 -43.65 -20.21
C ASN A 180 3.74 -42.74 -19.81
N TYR A 181 3.49 -42.52 -18.51
CA TYR A 181 2.52 -41.50 -18.10
C TYR A 181 3.02 -40.10 -18.52
N PRO A 182 2.18 -39.27 -19.17
CA PRO A 182 2.58 -37.94 -19.61
C PRO A 182 2.70 -36.99 -18.42
N THR A 183 3.84 -36.31 -18.31
CA THR A 183 4.12 -35.35 -17.23
C THR A 183 4.77 -34.09 -17.76
N LEU A 184 4.88 -33.07 -16.90
CA LEU A 184 5.77 -31.94 -17.15
C LEU A 184 7.22 -32.37 -16.93
N GLU A 185 8.14 -31.68 -17.59
CA GLU A 185 9.59 -31.84 -17.35
C GLU A 185 9.93 -31.36 -15.93
N GLU A 186 10.87 -32.05 -15.27
CA GLU A 186 11.36 -31.67 -13.95
C GLU A 186 11.95 -30.25 -13.99
N GLY A 187 11.50 -29.39 -13.06
CA GLY A 187 11.94 -28.00 -12.96
C GLY A 187 11.24 -27.03 -13.92
N TRP A 188 10.26 -27.48 -14.72
CA TRP A 188 9.37 -26.57 -15.41
C TRP A 188 8.50 -25.79 -14.40
N VAL A 189 8.35 -24.49 -14.61
CA VAL A 189 7.56 -23.59 -13.76
C VAL A 189 6.64 -22.76 -14.63
N SER A 190 5.38 -22.63 -14.21
CA SER A 190 4.42 -21.73 -14.84
C SER A 190 4.91 -20.28 -14.72
N PRO A 191 4.72 -19.43 -15.74
CA PRO A 191 4.86 -17.99 -15.55
C PRO A 191 3.88 -17.49 -14.48
N ASP A 192 4.37 -16.71 -13.52
CA ASP A 192 3.53 -16.13 -12.46
C ASP A 192 2.74 -14.91 -12.97
N GLU A 193 3.40 -14.08 -13.77
CA GLU A 193 2.83 -12.83 -14.30
C GLU A 193 3.24 -12.55 -15.75
N ARG A 194 2.41 -11.77 -16.42
CA ARG A 194 2.68 -11.12 -17.71
C ARG A 194 2.45 -9.64 -17.62
N VAL A 195 3.19 -8.87 -18.40
CA VAL A 195 2.91 -7.44 -18.54
C VAL A 195 1.60 -7.25 -19.31
N SER A 196 0.77 -6.30 -18.88
CA SER A 196 -0.45 -5.89 -19.60
C SER A 196 -0.20 -5.69 -21.10
N GLY A 197 -0.93 -6.46 -21.92
CA GLY A 197 -0.79 -6.47 -23.38
C GLY A 197 0.27 -7.44 -23.93
N ASP A 198 1.01 -8.16 -23.08
CA ASP A 198 1.95 -9.20 -23.51
C ASP A 198 1.22 -10.46 -23.98
N SER A 199 1.43 -10.79 -25.26
CA SER A 199 0.90 -11.98 -25.93
C SER A 199 2.00 -13.00 -26.25
N SER A 200 3.15 -12.93 -25.59
CA SER A 200 4.23 -13.92 -25.75
C SER A 200 3.69 -15.34 -25.49
N ALA A 201 4.19 -16.32 -26.23
CA ALA A 201 3.77 -17.69 -26.03
C ALA A 201 4.42 -18.30 -24.78
N ILE A 202 3.71 -19.24 -24.14
CA ILE A 202 4.24 -20.04 -23.04
C ILE A 202 4.97 -21.22 -23.64
N ILE A 203 6.19 -21.48 -23.15
CA ILE A 203 6.92 -22.69 -23.49
C ILE A 203 6.62 -23.74 -22.43
N ILE A 204 5.97 -24.83 -22.84
CA ILE A 204 5.64 -25.97 -21.99
C ILE A 204 6.57 -27.14 -22.37
N ARG A 205 7.24 -27.70 -21.37
CA ARG A 205 8.13 -28.85 -21.55
C ARG A 205 7.54 -30.07 -20.89
N THR A 206 7.48 -31.16 -21.64
CA THR A 206 6.80 -32.39 -21.22
C THR A 206 7.74 -33.58 -21.23
N VAL A 207 7.29 -34.68 -20.64
CA VAL A 207 7.90 -36.01 -20.78
C VAL A 207 6.78 -36.97 -21.16
N ASN A 208 7.12 -37.96 -21.98
CA ASN A 208 6.20 -38.96 -22.51
C ASN A 208 4.88 -38.37 -23.03
N THR A 209 4.91 -37.39 -23.94
CA THR A 209 3.68 -36.76 -24.47
C THR A 209 3.65 -36.80 -25.99
N ASP A 210 2.61 -37.41 -26.56
CA ASP A 210 2.36 -37.44 -28.02
C ASP A 210 1.54 -36.23 -28.49
N SER A 211 0.62 -35.77 -27.64
CA SER A 211 -0.20 -34.59 -27.93
C SER A 211 -0.47 -33.76 -26.68
N LEU A 212 -0.44 -32.44 -26.86
CA LEU A 212 -0.72 -31.45 -25.84
C LEU A 212 -1.90 -30.58 -26.30
N SER A 213 -2.88 -30.40 -25.42
CA SER A 213 -3.89 -29.35 -25.57
C SER A 213 -3.88 -28.47 -24.32
N VAL A 214 -4.18 -27.18 -24.53
CA VAL A 214 -4.26 -26.22 -23.44
C VAL A 214 -5.59 -25.49 -23.53
N LEU A 215 -6.33 -25.50 -22.43
CA LEU A 215 -7.54 -24.73 -22.27
C LEU A 215 -7.22 -23.47 -21.47
N TRP A 216 -7.93 -22.37 -21.71
CA TRP A 216 -7.84 -21.15 -20.92
C TRP A 216 -9.21 -20.52 -20.70
N ARG A 217 -9.33 -19.73 -19.63
CA ARG A 217 -10.55 -18.97 -19.29
C ARG A 217 -10.18 -17.78 -18.39
N LEU A 218 -11.08 -16.80 -18.28
CA LEU A 218 -10.95 -15.80 -17.21
C LEU A 218 -11.52 -16.35 -15.89
N PRO A 219 -11.01 -15.89 -14.73
CA PRO A 219 -11.56 -16.25 -13.44
C PRO A 219 -13.08 -16.01 -13.37
N GLY A 220 -13.81 -17.03 -12.93
CA GLY A 220 -15.29 -16.98 -12.84
C GLY A 220 -16.02 -17.29 -14.15
N GLU A 221 -15.33 -17.50 -15.27
CA GLU A 221 -15.97 -17.98 -16.49
C GLU A 221 -16.28 -19.48 -16.41
N SER A 222 -17.49 -19.85 -16.82
CA SER A 222 -17.94 -21.25 -16.84
C SER A 222 -17.49 -22.01 -18.09
N GLN A 223 -17.16 -21.30 -19.17
CA GLN A 223 -16.70 -21.89 -20.42
C GLN A 223 -15.21 -21.63 -20.59
N SER A 224 -14.50 -22.64 -21.06
CA SER A 224 -13.09 -22.53 -21.44
C SER A 224 -12.94 -22.44 -22.95
N HIS A 225 -11.80 -21.91 -23.36
CA HIS A 225 -11.37 -21.71 -24.72
C HIS A 225 -10.11 -22.55 -24.99
N GLU A 226 -9.93 -23.01 -26.22
CA GLU A 226 -8.72 -23.74 -26.61
C GLU A 226 -7.62 -22.75 -27.04
N ALA A 227 -6.40 -22.96 -26.56
CA ALA A 227 -5.23 -22.22 -26.98
C ALA A 227 -4.62 -22.86 -28.24
N SER A 228 -3.91 -22.05 -29.04
CA SER A 228 -3.10 -22.60 -30.14
C SER A 228 -1.83 -23.22 -29.57
N VAL A 229 -1.59 -24.50 -29.89
CA VAL A 229 -0.43 -25.27 -29.43
C VAL A 229 0.36 -25.76 -30.63
N GLU A 230 1.67 -25.52 -30.65
CA GLU A 230 2.59 -26.00 -31.68
C GLU A 230 3.79 -26.69 -31.04
N MET A 231 4.17 -27.87 -31.52
CA MET A 231 5.40 -28.54 -31.09
C MET A 231 6.58 -27.91 -31.83
N ILE A 232 7.49 -27.27 -31.10
CA ILE A 232 8.65 -26.57 -31.68
C ILE A 232 9.93 -27.41 -31.64
N SER A 233 10.02 -28.33 -30.67
CA SER A 233 11.08 -29.33 -30.54
C SER A 233 10.50 -30.57 -29.86
N ASP A 234 11.24 -31.68 -29.84
CA ASP A 234 10.85 -32.90 -29.13
C ASP A 234 10.46 -32.56 -27.68
N GLN A 235 9.19 -32.81 -27.34
CA GLN A 235 8.57 -32.53 -26.04
C GLN A 235 8.58 -31.06 -25.58
N GLU A 236 8.80 -30.12 -26.49
CA GLU A 236 8.75 -28.68 -26.20
C GLU A 236 7.68 -28.02 -27.06
N TRP A 237 6.73 -27.36 -26.40
CA TRP A 237 5.49 -26.86 -26.98
C TRP A 237 5.36 -25.37 -26.78
N GLU A 238 5.05 -24.65 -27.85
CA GLU A 238 4.69 -23.24 -27.81
C GLU A 238 3.17 -23.09 -27.71
N VAL A 239 2.71 -22.39 -26.68
CA VAL A 239 1.28 -22.22 -26.38
C VAL A 239 0.91 -20.75 -26.39
N SER A 240 0.02 -20.38 -27.31
CA SER A 240 -0.45 -19.00 -27.46
C SER A 240 -1.73 -18.77 -26.67
N ILE A 241 -1.59 -18.11 -25.52
CA ILE A 241 -2.70 -17.63 -24.68
C ILE A 241 -2.86 -16.11 -24.90
N PRO A 242 -4.09 -15.58 -25.05
CA PRO A 242 -4.32 -14.15 -25.29
C PRO A 242 -3.73 -13.26 -24.20
N ALA A 243 -3.35 -12.05 -24.60
CA ALA A 243 -2.95 -11.01 -23.66
C ALA A 243 -4.15 -10.50 -22.87
N THR A 244 -3.89 -10.24 -21.60
CA THR A 244 -4.80 -9.58 -20.67
C THR A 244 -4.44 -8.10 -20.52
N LEU A 245 -5.41 -7.28 -20.08
CA LEU A 245 -5.23 -5.85 -19.86
C LEU A 245 -5.65 -5.46 -18.45
N GLY A 246 -4.84 -4.63 -17.80
CA GLY A 246 -5.06 -4.18 -16.43
C GLY A 246 -4.77 -5.26 -15.39
N ASP A 247 -5.25 -5.07 -14.17
CA ASP A 247 -5.11 -6.02 -13.07
C ASP A 247 -6.14 -7.15 -13.21
N THR A 248 -5.75 -8.21 -13.92
CA THR A 248 -6.58 -9.39 -14.15
C THR A 248 -5.72 -10.64 -14.23
N ARG A 249 -6.35 -11.81 -14.23
CA ARG A 249 -5.67 -13.10 -14.30
C ARG A 249 -6.27 -13.93 -15.43
N ILE A 250 -5.47 -14.82 -16.00
CA ILE A 250 -5.95 -15.86 -16.91
C ILE A 250 -5.70 -17.21 -16.25
N GLU A 251 -6.70 -18.08 -16.26
CA GLU A 251 -6.57 -19.46 -15.82
C GLU A 251 -6.36 -20.34 -17.05
N TYR A 252 -5.45 -21.30 -16.96
CA TYR A 252 -5.18 -22.25 -18.03
C TYR A 252 -4.95 -23.66 -17.49
N GLN A 253 -5.30 -24.65 -18.29
CA GLN A 253 -5.20 -26.06 -17.93
C GLN A 253 -4.48 -26.82 -19.04
N ILE A 254 -3.49 -27.60 -18.64
CA ILE A 254 -2.69 -28.42 -19.55
C ILE A 254 -3.26 -29.84 -19.56
N ILE A 255 -3.51 -30.37 -20.75
CA ILE A 255 -3.95 -31.75 -20.97
C ILE A 255 -2.91 -32.41 -21.87
N SER A 256 -2.20 -33.39 -21.33
CA SER A 256 -1.14 -34.12 -22.03
C SER A 256 -1.55 -35.58 -22.19
N SER A 257 -1.30 -36.17 -23.35
CA SER A 257 -1.68 -37.57 -23.61
C SER A 257 -0.60 -38.36 -24.31
N MET A 258 -0.56 -39.65 -24.00
CA MET A 258 0.41 -40.62 -24.50
C MET A 258 -0.22 -42.01 -24.54
N GLY A 259 -0.44 -42.55 -25.74
CA GLY A 259 -1.20 -43.78 -25.90
C GLY A 259 -2.57 -43.73 -25.20
N GLU A 260 -2.78 -44.59 -24.19
CA GLU A 260 -4.02 -44.67 -23.42
C GLU A 260 -4.05 -43.72 -22.20
N PHE A 261 -2.92 -43.10 -21.85
CA PHE A 261 -2.85 -42.17 -20.74
C PHE A 261 -3.24 -40.76 -21.17
N SER A 262 -4.06 -40.12 -20.35
CA SER A 262 -4.39 -38.70 -20.45
C SER A 262 -4.26 -38.07 -19.08
N ASN A 263 -3.36 -37.11 -18.96
CA ASN A 263 -3.09 -36.37 -17.74
C ASN A 263 -3.65 -34.95 -17.90
N GLN A 264 -4.81 -34.73 -17.27
CA GLN A 264 -5.42 -33.42 -17.11
C GLN A 264 -4.91 -32.81 -15.80
N MET A 265 -4.06 -31.81 -15.93
CA MET A 265 -3.44 -31.11 -14.81
C MET A 265 -4.43 -30.13 -14.17
N PRO A 266 -4.20 -29.68 -12.92
CA PRO A 266 -4.95 -28.58 -12.31
C PRO A 266 -4.95 -27.30 -13.16
N TRP A 267 -5.92 -26.43 -12.88
CA TRP A 267 -5.91 -25.07 -13.43
C TRP A 267 -4.78 -24.27 -12.78
N LEU A 268 -3.90 -23.75 -13.62
CA LEU A 268 -2.86 -22.78 -13.27
C LEU A 268 -3.34 -21.39 -13.66
N SER A 269 -2.76 -20.35 -13.07
CA SER A 269 -3.14 -18.97 -13.34
C SER A 269 -1.91 -18.10 -13.59
N ILE A 270 -2.09 -17.10 -14.44
CA ILE A 270 -1.06 -16.12 -14.78
C ILE A 270 -1.65 -14.75 -14.50
N GLY A 271 -1.00 -14.00 -13.61
CA GLY A 271 -1.36 -12.63 -13.29
C GLY A 271 -0.99 -11.66 -14.41
N THR A 272 -1.57 -10.47 -14.35
CA THR A 272 -1.24 -9.37 -15.25
C THR A 272 -0.71 -8.21 -14.44
N SER A 273 0.56 -7.86 -14.62
CA SER A 273 1.13 -6.68 -14.00
C SER A 273 1.08 -5.48 -14.92
N ASP A 274 1.00 -4.30 -14.30
CA ASP A 274 1.10 -3.04 -15.02
C ASP A 274 2.45 -2.94 -15.76
N PRO A 275 2.47 -2.31 -16.93
CA PRO A 275 3.71 -2.07 -17.63
C PRO A 275 4.65 -1.26 -16.74
N TYR A 276 5.92 -1.66 -16.73
CA TYR A 276 6.95 -0.98 -15.96
C TYR A 276 6.95 0.52 -16.29
N PHE A 277 6.65 1.33 -15.27
CA PHE A 277 6.69 2.79 -15.36
C PHE A 277 7.92 3.30 -14.62
N ASP A 278 8.93 3.76 -15.38
CA ASP A 278 10.14 4.39 -14.83
C ASP A 278 9.88 5.84 -14.37
N GLY A 279 8.87 6.01 -13.53
CA GLY A 279 8.56 7.27 -12.86
C GLY A 279 8.94 7.15 -11.39
N THR A 280 10.09 7.70 -11.00
CA THR A 280 10.43 7.74 -9.57
C THR A 280 9.45 8.66 -8.83
N SER A 281 9.05 8.27 -7.63
CA SER A 281 8.23 9.14 -6.76
C SER A 281 8.90 10.49 -6.50
N LEU A 282 10.25 10.53 -6.52
CA LEU A 282 11.03 11.77 -6.44
C LEU A 282 10.84 12.64 -7.69
N GLY A 283 10.89 12.07 -8.89
CA GLY A 283 10.63 12.76 -10.15
C GLY A 283 9.24 13.37 -10.20
N ALA A 284 8.22 12.59 -9.82
CA ALA A 284 6.84 13.07 -9.74
C ALA A 284 6.66 14.20 -8.71
N LYS A 285 7.32 14.10 -7.54
CA LYS A 285 7.32 15.14 -6.51
C LYS A 285 8.04 16.41 -6.98
N LEU A 286 9.18 16.29 -7.66
CA LEU A 286 9.92 17.43 -8.22
C LEU A 286 9.16 18.12 -9.35
N GLN A 287 8.48 17.35 -10.20
CA GLN A 287 7.58 17.89 -11.22
C GLN A 287 6.41 18.64 -10.59
N SER A 288 5.76 18.05 -9.59
CA SER A 288 4.68 18.70 -8.84
C SER A 288 5.15 19.98 -8.15
N PHE A 289 6.34 19.96 -7.53
CA PHE A 289 6.96 21.14 -6.93
C PHE A 289 7.24 22.23 -7.96
N SER A 290 7.72 21.85 -9.15
CA SER A 290 7.97 22.80 -10.25
C SER A 290 6.68 23.50 -10.69
N ILE A 291 5.58 22.76 -10.82
CA ILE A 291 4.26 23.32 -11.15
C ILE A 291 3.80 24.30 -10.06
N ILE A 292 3.98 23.95 -8.78
CA ILE A 292 3.65 24.85 -7.66
C ILE A 292 4.48 26.14 -7.73
N MET A 293 5.78 26.05 -8.01
CA MET A 293 6.66 27.21 -8.13
C MET A 293 6.29 28.10 -9.32
N ILE A 294 5.89 27.50 -10.44
CA ILE A 294 5.38 28.23 -11.61
C ILE A 294 4.09 28.98 -11.26
N ILE A 295 3.13 28.32 -10.61
CA ILE A 295 1.88 28.96 -10.16
C ILE A 295 2.17 30.08 -9.17
N PHE A 296 3.08 29.87 -8.22
CA PHE A 296 3.45 30.87 -7.22
C PHE A 296 4.15 32.09 -7.86
N GLY A 297 5.09 31.85 -8.77
CA GLY A 297 5.75 32.90 -9.54
C GLY A 297 4.77 33.69 -10.41
N PHE A 298 3.80 32.99 -11.01
CA PHE A 298 2.71 33.62 -11.77
C PHE A 298 1.83 34.50 -10.87
N MET A 299 1.42 34.00 -9.70
CA MET A 299 0.62 34.76 -8.74
C MET A 299 1.36 35.99 -8.21
N LEU A 300 2.64 35.88 -7.87
CA LEU A 300 3.46 37.03 -7.47
C LEU A 300 3.61 38.04 -8.61
N SER A 301 3.79 37.56 -9.84
CA SER A 301 3.87 38.44 -11.02
C SER A 301 2.55 39.20 -11.22
N LEU A 302 1.40 38.52 -11.10
CA LEU A 302 0.09 39.18 -11.13
C LEU A 302 -0.06 40.18 -9.97
N GLN A 303 0.35 39.84 -8.76
CA GLN A 303 0.29 40.76 -7.61
C GLN A 303 1.17 41.99 -7.81
N THR A 304 2.35 41.87 -8.41
CA THR A 304 3.21 43.05 -8.70
C THR A 304 2.68 43.89 -9.86
N TRP A 305 1.96 43.28 -10.79
CA TRP A 305 1.37 43.97 -11.94
C TRP A 305 0.06 44.69 -11.57
N PHE A 306 -0.74 44.09 -10.68
CA PHE A 306 -2.01 44.65 -10.21
C PHE A 306 -1.91 45.36 -8.85
N SER A 307 -0.76 45.33 -8.17
CA SER A 307 -0.53 46.19 -7.00
C SER A 307 -0.53 47.65 -7.44
N PRO A 308 -1.26 48.54 -6.75
CA PRO A 308 -1.26 49.96 -7.07
C PRO A 308 0.18 50.49 -7.00
N ARG A 309 0.78 50.77 -8.16
CA ARG A 309 2.01 51.56 -8.22
C ARG A 309 1.62 53.01 -7.98
N GLY A 310 1.86 53.48 -6.76
CA GLY A 310 1.69 54.87 -6.40
C GLY A 310 0.69 55.11 -5.27
N VAL A 311 1.05 54.68 -4.06
CA VAL A 311 0.87 55.54 -2.90
C VAL A 311 2.24 55.65 -2.25
N SER A 312 3.13 56.45 -2.85
CA SER A 312 4.18 57.08 -2.06
C SER A 312 3.48 57.80 -0.92
N ASN A 313 4.01 57.72 0.30
CA ASN A 313 3.56 58.48 1.45
C ASN A 313 3.48 59.98 1.10
N LEU A 314 2.36 60.41 0.55
CA LEU A 314 1.96 61.80 0.36
C LEU A 314 1.31 62.19 1.68
N VAL A 315 2.14 62.49 2.66
CA VAL A 315 1.98 63.50 3.73
C VAL A 315 3.25 63.33 4.58
N ASP A 316 4.37 63.84 4.08
CA ASP A 316 5.52 64.16 4.92
C ASP A 316 5.40 65.65 5.28
N ASN A 317 4.77 65.92 6.43
CA ASN A 317 4.52 67.27 6.93
C ASN A 317 5.69 67.80 7.78
N THR A 318 6.87 67.16 7.76
CA THR A 318 8.00 67.60 8.58
C THR A 318 8.43 69.04 8.23
N ASN A 319 8.33 69.44 6.96
CA ASN A 319 8.65 70.81 6.55
C ASN A 319 7.62 71.86 7.00
N GLU A 320 6.31 71.53 7.02
CA GLU A 320 5.28 72.45 7.51
C GLU A 320 5.38 72.66 9.03
N VAL A 321 5.75 71.63 9.79
CA VAL A 321 5.93 71.73 11.24
C VAL A 321 7.16 72.58 11.58
N GLU A 322 8.26 72.47 10.83
CA GLU A 322 9.46 73.29 11.04
C GLU A 322 9.22 74.78 10.74
N GLU A 323 8.48 75.12 9.68
CA GLU A 323 8.13 76.51 9.36
C GLU A 323 7.19 77.13 10.43
N THR A 324 6.23 76.36 10.93
CA THR A 324 5.29 76.84 11.96
C THR A 324 6.00 77.12 13.28
N ILE A 325 6.96 76.27 13.67
CA ILE A 325 7.76 76.47 14.89
C ILE A 325 8.68 77.69 14.76
N SER A 326 9.26 77.92 13.57
CA SER A 326 10.11 79.09 13.32
C SER A 326 9.32 80.41 13.39
N GLN A 327 8.12 80.47 12.81
CA GLN A 327 7.25 81.65 12.89
C GLN A 327 6.78 81.94 14.32
N GLN A 328 6.34 80.92 15.05
CA GLN A 328 5.86 81.09 16.43
C GLN A 328 6.96 81.61 17.38
N ASN A 329 8.21 81.19 17.15
CA ASN A 329 9.35 81.66 17.93
C ASN A 329 9.70 83.13 17.63
N ASN A 330 9.66 83.54 16.35
CA ASN A 330 9.87 84.94 15.97
C ASN A 330 8.79 85.88 16.53
N ASP A 331 7.52 85.47 16.47
CA ASP A 331 6.41 86.25 17.03
C ASP A 331 6.56 86.40 18.56
N TYR A 332 6.98 85.33 19.25
CA TYR A 332 7.24 85.35 20.69
C TYR A 332 8.34 86.36 21.08
N TRP A 333 9.49 86.37 20.40
CA TRP A 333 10.56 87.34 20.73
C TRP A 333 10.20 88.78 20.35
N SER A 334 9.40 88.97 19.30
CA SER A 334 9.00 90.31 18.83
C SER A 334 8.00 91.03 19.76
N ARG A 335 7.22 90.30 20.57
CA ARG A 335 6.23 90.87 21.50
C ARG A 335 6.83 91.29 22.85
N LEU A 336 8.06 90.88 23.15
CA LEU A 336 8.73 91.18 24.40
C LEU A 336 9.19 92.64 24.42
N ILE A 337 8.91 93.35 25.52
CA ILE A 337 9.15 94.79 25.64
C ILE A 337 10.36 95.05 26.52
N LYS A 338 11.32 95.85 26.04
CA LYS A 338 12.47 96.31 26.85
C LYS A 338 11.98 97.25 27.94
N SER A 339 12.42 96.99 29.17
CA SER A 339 12.13 97.85 30.31
C SER A 339 13.34 98.72 30.66
N ASP A 340 13.11 100.03 30.78
CA ASP A 340 14.12 100.99 31.23
C ASP A 340 14.43 100.85 32.74
N GLU A 341 13.51 100.25 33.51
CA GLU A 341 13.65 100.08 34.97
C GLU A 341 14.45 98.82 35.36
N ASN A 342 14.51 97.81 34.50
CA ASN A 342 15.21 96.54 34.74
C ASN A 342 16.09 96.16 33.54
N PRO A 343 17.30 96.75 33.39
CA PRO A 343 18.20 96.42 32.30
C PRO A 343 18.59 94.93 32.34
N GLY A 344 18.47 94.24 31.20
CA GLY A 344 18.74 92.80 31.07
C GLY A 344 17.49 91.90 31.13
N TRP A 345 16.31 92.46 31.32
CA TRP A 345 15.04 91.73 31.33
C TRP A 345 14.04 92.33 30.33
N LEU A 346 13.32 91.45 29.64
CA LEU A 346 12.20 91.79 28.78
C LEU A 346 10.89 91.42 29.48
N TRP A 347 9.89 92.28 29.34
CA TRP A 347 8.55 92.03 29.85
C TRP A 347 7.67 91.34 28.80
N ASP A 348 7.06 90.22 29.14
CA ASP A 348 5.99 89.61 28.35
C ASP A 348 4.62 90.16 28.78
N PRO A 349 3.94 90.98 27.97
CA PRO A 349 2.66 91.58 28.34
C PRO A 349 1.49 90.58 28.36
N VAL A 350 1.65 89.41 27.71
CA VAL A 350 0.60 88.38 27.61
C VAL A 350 0.68 87.43 28.81
N GLU A 351 1.86 86.87 29.06
CA GLU A 351 2.10 85.93 30.18
C GLU A 351 2.35 86.66 31.50
N LYS A 352 2.62 87.97 31.46
CA LYS A 352 2.91 88.83 32.62
C LYS A 352 4.11 88.35 33.43
N GLU A 353 5.16 87.95 32.73
CA GLU A 353 6.41 87.50 33.32
C GLU A 353 7.62 88.24 32.77
N TRP A 354 8.72 88.19 33.51
CA TRP A 354 10.01 88.71 33.09
C TRP A 354 10.85 87.60 32.48
N VAL A 355 11.34 87.82 31.27
CA VAL A 355 12.21 86.91 30.52
C VAL A 355 13.58 87.56 30.38
N ALA A 356 14.67 86.81 30.59
CA ALA A 356 16.01 87.36 30.44
C ALA A 356 16.27 87.78 28.99
N ASP A 357 16.83 88.98 28.77
CA ASP A 357 17.18 89.46 27.42
C ASP A 357 18.41 88.69 26.91
N PRO A 358 18.28 87.85 25.87
CA PRO A 358 19.40 87.06 25.36
C PRO A 358 20.51 87.94 24.75
N ASP A 359 20.18 89.15 24.26
CA ASP A 359 21.12 90.07 23.62
C ASP A 359 22.03 90.79 24.64
N LEU A 360 21.70 90.73 25.93
CA LEU A 360 22.42 91.42 27.01
C LEU A 360 23.39 90.51 27.79
N SER A 361 23.63 89.28 27.33
CA SER A 361 24.53 88.32 27.99
C SER A 361 25.86 88.09 27.27
N ARG A 362 26.76 89.09 27.32
CA ARG A 362 28.24 88.95 27.39
C ARG A 362 28.94 90.32 27.31
N GLY A 363 29.30 90.89 28.46
CA GLY A 363 30.10 92.11 28.53
C GLY A 363 30.41 92.58 29.97
N GLU A 364 31.27 91.82 30.65
CA GLU A 364 32.19 92.17 31.76
C GLU A 364 31.72 92.87 33.06
N GLN A 365 32.09 92.19 34.16
CA GLN A 365 32.25 92.56 35.59
C GLN A 365 31.03 92.62 36.50
#